data_AF-A0A174IW96-F1
#
_entry.id   AF-A0A174IW96-F1
#
_cell.length_a   1.000
_cell.length_b   1.000
_cell.length_c   1.000
_cell.angle_alpha   90.00
_cell.angle_beta   90.00
_cell.angle_gamma   90.00
#
_symmetry.space_group_name_H-M   'P 1'
#
loop_
_entity.id
_entity.type
_entity.pdbx_description
1 polymer ?
#
loop_
_entity_poly.entity_id
_entity_poly.type
_entity_poly.pdbx_seq_one_letter_code
_entity_poly.pdbx_strand_id
1 'polypeptide(L)'
;MKKKVIAVVLLASMTLTGCGSKAFTGEKVGEVPGGFGGTTKATVKFEEGKPVSVELDNVEDNGSSKAEASEAGTYDMNNAPGKKWHEQVDLLEEAIVSNEFDLSKLNVTDGKTDAVSGVTISVQEFVDAVQNALEQAK
;
A
#
# COMPACT_ATOMS: atom_id res chain seq x y z
N MET A 1 8.65 2.65 25.58
CA MET A 1 9.28 2.28 24.29
C MET A 1 8.81 0.89 23.92
N LYS A 2 7.70 0.79 23.17
CA LYS A 2 7.16 -0.51 22.75
C LYS A 2 7.84 -0.85 21.43
N LYS A 3 8.80 -1.78 21.48
CA LYS A 3 9.44 -2.33 20.29
C LYS A 3 8.36 -3.09 19.50
N LYS A 4 7.88 -2.54 18.40
CA LYS A 4 7.15 -3.32 17.41
C LYS A 4 8.20 -3.85 16.43
N VAL A 5 8.55 -5.11 16.63
CA VAL A 5 9.28 -5.89 15.61
C VAL A 5 8.23 -6.18 14.54
N ILE A 6 8.23 -5.40 13.46
CA ILE A 6 7.46 -5.76 12.27
C ILE A 6 8.39 -6.67 11.47
N ALA A 7 8.16 -7.96 11.65
CA ALA A 7 8.79 -8.98 10.85
C ALA A 7 8.31 -8.78 9.41
N VAL A 8 9.24 -8.53 8.48
CA VAL A 8 9.04 -8.79 7.06
C VAL A 8 8.86 -10.30 6.94
N VAL A 9 7.62 -10.75 7.11
CA VAL A 9 7.26 -12.15 6.96
C VAL A 9 7.08 -12.37 5.47
N LEU A 10 8.12 -12.91 4.85
CA LEU A 10 8.03 -13.59 3.56
C LEU A 10 7.03 -14.75 3.73
N LEU A 11 5.73 -14.51 3.52
CA LEU A 11 4.71 -15.51 3.81
C LEU A 11 4.57 -16.47 2.63
N ALA A 12 4.95 -17.71 2.93
CA ALA A 12 4.94 -18.87 2.08
C ALA A 12 3.58 -19.07 1.38
N SER A 13 3.64 -19.38 0.09
CA SER A 13 2.54 -19.88 -0.72
C SER A 13 2.00 -21.19 -0.13
N MET A 14 1.00 -21.12 0.74
CA MET A 14 0.23 -22.29 1.17
C MET A 14 -0.89 -22.54 0.16
N THR A 15 -0.60 -23.39 -0.82
CA THR A 15 -1.60 -23.97 -1.70
C THR A 15 -2.44 -24.98 -0.92
N LEU A 16 -3.57 -24.53 -0.36
CA LEU A 16 -4.55 -25.45 0.22
C LEU A 16 -5.42 -26.02 -0.90
N THR A 17 -5.01 -27.16 -1.44
CA THR A 17 -5.83 -27.97 -2.37
C THR A 17 -6.98 -28.59 -1.58
N GLY A 18 -8.12 -27.91 -1.55
CA GLY A 18 -9.37 -28.41 -0.97
C GLY A 18 -10.48 -28.39 -2.01
N CYS A 19 -11.02 -29.56 -2.35
CA CYS A 19 -12.15 -29.72 -3.27
C CYS A 19 -13.39 -29.00 -2.70
N GLY A 20 -13.83 -27.96 -3.40
CA GLY A 20 -14.82 -26.96 -2.96
C GLY A 20 -14.17 -25.59 -3.01
N SER A 21 -14.45 -24.79 -4.04
CA SER A 21 -13.76 -23.53 -4.35
C SER A 21 -13.83 -22.53 -3.20
N LYS A 22 -12.92 -22.63 -2.22
CA LYS A 22 -12.76 -21.64 -1.17
C LYS A 22 -12.15 -20.39 -1.79
N ALA A 23 -12.78 -19.25 -1.55
CA ALA A 23 -12.29 -17.96 -2.00
C ALA A 23 -10.90 -17.68 -1.40
N PHE A 24 -10.07 -16.95 -2.15
CA PHE A 24 -8.67 -16.71 -1.80
C PHE A 24 -8.53 -16.04 -0.42
N THR A 25 -7.62 -16.53 0.40
CA THR A 25 -7.22 -15.91 1.67
C THR A 25 -5.70 -15.89 1.73
N GLY A 26 -5.12 -14.71 1.92
CA GLY A 26 -3.68 -14.49 1.82
C GLY A 26 -3.37 -13.10 1.28
N GLU A 27 -2.13 -12.87 0.85
CA GLU A 27 -1.68 -11.57 0.35
C GLU A 27 -1.40 -11.62 -1.15
N LYS A 28 -1.65 -10.50 -1.82
CA LYS A 28 -1.18 -10.22 -3.19
C LYS A 28 -0.41 -8.91 -3.18
N VAL A 29 0.68 -8.89 -3.94
CA VAL A 29 1.53 -7.71 -4.08
C VAL A 29 1.38 -7.17 -5.49
N GLY A 30 0.85 -5.96 -5.62
CA GLY A 30 0.87 -5.22 -6.86
C GLY A 30 2.08 -4.30 -6.90
N GLU A 31 2.70 -4.18 -8.08
CA GLU A 31 3.93 -3.42 -8.26
C GLU A 31 3.80 -2.47 -9.46
N VAL A 32 4.39 -1.28 -9.33
CA VAL A 32 4.55 -0.29 -10.40
C VAL A 32 6.01 0.17 -10.42
N PRO A 33 6.82 -0.28 -11.40
CA PRO A 33 8.25 0.02 -11.46
C PRO A 33 8.52 1.43 -12.03
N GLY A 34 9.64 2.03 -11.62
CA GLY A 34 10.13 3.31 -12.14
C GLY A 34 9.42 4.54 -11.55
N GLY A 35 8.56 4.33 -10.56
CA GLY A 35 7.82 5.35 -9.86
C GLY A 35 8.59 5.94 -8.68
N PHE A 36 8.44 7.23 -8.38
CA PHE A 36 9.15 7.96 -7.29
C PHE A 36 10.66 7.70 -7.08
N GLY A 37 11.37 7.10 -8.06
CA GLY A 37 12.77 6.68 -7.93
C GLY A 37 13.00 5.22 -7.51
N GLY A 38 11.95 4.39 -7.49
CA GLY A 38 11.98 2.97 -7.12
C GLY A 38 10.78 2.20 -7.67
N THR A 39 10.32 1.20 -6.92
CA THR A 39 9.12 0.41 -7.22
C THR A 39 8.04 0.72 -6.19
N THR A 40 6.91 1.25 -6.63
CA THR A 40 5.73 1.44 -5.79
C THR A 40 5.04 0.09 -5.60
N LYS A 41 4.82 -0.32 -4.34
CA LYS A 41 4.24 -1.60 -3.96
C LYS A 41 2.95 -1.41 -3.16
N ALA A 42 1.99 -2.31 -3.40
CA ALA A 42 0.80 -2.45 -2.58
C ALA A 42 0.64 -3.92 -2.16
N THR A 43 0.79 -4.20 -0.88
CA THR A 43 0.53 -5.51 -0.28
C THR A 43 -0.90 -5.53 0.21
N VAL A 44 -1.79 -6.18 -0.54
CA VAL A 44 -3.22 -6.29 -0.19
C VAL A 44 -3.48 -7.65 0.44
N LYS A 45 -4.02 -7.65 1.66
CA LYS A 45 -4.49 -8.86 2.34
C LYS A 45 -5.94 -9.14 1.97
N PHE A 46 -6.23 -10.40 1.68
CA PHE A 46 -7.56 -10.91 1.38
C PHE A 46 -8.02 -11.93 2.41
N GLU A 47 -9.30 -11.86 2.76
CA GLU A 47 -10.02 -12.86 3.56
C GLU A 47 -11.28 -13.26 2.80
N GLU A 48 -11.43 -14.56 2.53
CA GLU A 48 -12.57 -15.11 1.77
C GLU A 48 -12.84 -14.37 0.45
N GLY A 49 -11.79 -14.01 -0.28
CA GLY A 49 -11.84 -13.32 -1.56
C GLY A 49 -12.08 -11.80 -1.47
N LYS A 50 -12.20 -11.24 -0.27
CA LYS A 50 -12.39 -9.81 -0.05
C LYS A 50 -11.10 -9.17 0.45
N PRO A 51 -10.66 -8.04 -0.13
CA PRO A 51 -9.54 -7.29 0.40
C PRO A 51 -9.94 -6.66 1.75
N VAL A 52 -9.05 -6.74 2.76
CA VAL A 52 -9.32 -6.30 4.14
C VAL A 52 -8.29 -5.30 4.69
N SER A 53 -7.07 -5.28 4.14
CA SER A 53 -6.04 -4.31 4.48
C SER A 53 -5.08 -4.11 3.32
N VAL A 54 -4.41 -2.96 3.28
CA VAL A 54 -3.37 -2.63 2.31
C VAL A 54 -2.20 -2.00 3.04
N GLU A 55 -0.99 -2.37 2.65
CA GLU A 55 0.25 -1.69 3.01
C GLU A 55 0.88 -1.15 1.71
N LEU A 56 1.20 0.14 1.70
CA LEU A 56 1.71 0.90 0.58
C LEU A 56 3.14 1.35 0.87
N ASP A 57 4.02 1.16 -0.09
CA ASP A 57 5.39 1.65 0.03
C ASP A 57 6.01 1.99 -1.33
N ASN A 58 7.09 2.74 -1.30
CA ASN A 58 8.00 2.88 -2.43
C ASN A 58 9.35 2.27 -2.04
N VAL A 59 9.69 1.17 -2.69
CA VAL A 59 10.91 0.42 -2.42
C VAL A 59 11.98 0.84 -3.41
N GLU A 60 13.11 1.35 -2.92
CA GLU A 60 14.23 1.76 -3.79
C GLU A 60 14.93 0.54 -4.42
N ASP A 61 15.74 0.76 -5.45
CA ASP A 61 16.47 -0.30 -6.16
C ASP A 61 17.38 -1.14 -5.25
N ASN A 62 17.80 -0.58 -4.12
CA ASN A 62 18.61 -1.28 -3.10
C ASN A 62 17.76 -2.09 -2.10
N GLY A 63 16.44 -2.12 -2.26
CA GLY A 63 15.48 -2.82 -1.40
C GLY A 63 15.04 -2.05 -0.16
N SER A 64 15.45 -0.79 0.02
CA SER A 64 15.08 0.01 1.19
C SER A 64 13.64 0.51 1.09
N SER A 65 12.92 0.46 2.21
CA SER A 65 11.57 1.02 2.36
C SER A 65 11.62 2.53 2.58
N LYS A 66 10.80 3.27 1.84
CA LYS A 66 10.63 4.72 2.01
C LYS A 66 9.73 5.04 3.20
N ALA A 67 8.72 4.22 3.46
CA ALA A 67 7.89 4.31 4.66
C ALA A 67 8.76 4.22 5.92
N GLU A 68 9.59 3.18 6.02
CA GLU A 68 10.52 3.00 7.16
C GLU A 68 11.51 4.15 7.27
N ALA A 69 12.10 4.60 6.16
CA ALA A 69 13.02 5.74 6.16
C ALA A 69 12.33 7.02 6.64
N SER A 70 11.07 7.23 6.28
CA SER A 70 10.31 8.39 6.72
C SER A 70 9.95 8.30 8.21
N GLU A 71 9.54 7.13 8.71
CA GLU A 71 9.25 6.91 10.13
C GLU A 71 10.52 7.07 10.98
N ALA A 72 11.65 6.57 10.50
CA ALA A 72 12.96 6.73 11.14
C ALA A 72 13.54 8.15 11.03
N GLY A 73 12.94 9.02 10.23
CA GLY A 73 13.39 10.39 9.99
C GLY A 73 14.63 10.52 9.10
N THR A 74 15.07 9.44 8.44
CA THR A 74 16.16 9.45 7.47
C THR A 74 15.70 9.89 6.08
N TYR A 75 14.39 9.89 5.83
CA TYR A 75 13.75 10.53 4.68
C TYR A 75 12.86 11.69 5.14
N ASP A 76 13.18 12.92 4.69
CA ASP A 76 12.37 14.12 4.91
C ASP A 76 12.04 14.78 3.57
N MET A 77 10.75 15.02 3.34
CA MET A 77 10.24 15.69 2.14
C MET A 77 10.11 17.21 2.31
N ASN A 78 10.60 17.79 3.42
CA ASN A 78 10.60 19.23 3.70
C ASN A 78 9.23 19.91 3.61
N ASN A 79 8.16 19.19 3.95
CA ASN A 79 6.77 19.65 3.80
C ASN A 79 6.22 20.38 5.05
N ALA A 80 7.05 20.92 5.95
CA ALA A 80 6.56 21.56 7.17
C ALA A 80 5.70 22.81 6.85
N PRO A 81 4.54 23.01 7.52
CA PRO A 81 4.01 22.32 8.70
C PRO A 81 3.17 21.05 8.41
N GLY A 82 3.18 20.54 7.19
CA GLY A 82 2.48 19.34 6.77
C GLY A 82 3.07 18.02 7.31
N LYS A 83 2.33 16.94 7.02
CA LYS A 83 2.63 15.57 7.46
C LYS A 83 3.89 15.01 6.80
N LYS A 84 4.59 14.14 7.52
CA LYS A 84 5.68 13.31 6.98
C LYS A 84 5.12 12.32 5.95
N TRP A 85 6.01 11.76 5.15
CA TRP A 85 5.60 10.94 4.01
C TRP A 85 4.83 9.69 4.45
N HIS A 86 5.34 8.94 5.45
CA HIS A 86 4.65 7.77 5.99
C HIS A 86 3.26 8.12 6.54
N GLU A 87 3.12 9.22 7.30
CA GLU A 87 1.83 9.66 7.82
C GLU A 87 0.81 10.00 6.71
N GLN A 88 1.27 10.41 5.51
CA GLN A 88 0.39 10.64 4.37
C GLN A 88 0.00 9.33 3.69
N VAL A 89 0.91 8.35 3.67
CA VAL A 89 0.64 7.00 3.15
C VAL A 89 -0.35 6.26 4.05
N ASP A 90 -0.18 6.32 5.37
CA ASP A 90 -1.12 5.75 6.35
C ASP A 90 -2.55 6.27 6.12
N LEU A 91 -2.69 7.59 5.88
CA LEU A 91 -4.00 8.19 5.58
C LEU A 91 -4.61 7.69 4.27
N LEU A 92 -3.77 7.43 3.26
CA LEU A 92 -4.21 6.87 1.99
C LEU A 92 -4.66 5.41 2.15
N GLU A 93 -3.92 4.60 2.92
CA GLU A 93 -4.29 3.22 3.26
C GLU A 93 -5.63 3.17 4.01
N GLU A 94 -5.77 4.00 5.05
CA GLU A 94 -7.02 4.13 5.81
C GLU A 94 -8.19 4.52 4.92
N ALA A 95 -7.98 5.44 3.97
CA ALA A 95 -9.01 5.85 3.02
C ALA A 95 -9.39 4.72 2.06
N ILE A 96 -8.43 3.94 1.55
CA ILE A 96 -8.69 2.77 0.68
C ILE A 96 -9.52 1.72 1.42
N VAL A 97 -9.14 1.39 2.65
CA VAL A 97 -9.86 0.41 3.49
C VAL A 97 -11.26 0.91 3.82
N SER A 98 -11.39 2.17 4.24
CA SER A 98 -12.69 2.79 4.58
C SER A 98 -13.63 2.86 3.37
N ASN A 99 -13.06 2.95 2.16
CA ASN A 99 -13.80 2.94 0.91
C ASN A 99 -14.12 1.53 0.38
N GLU A 100 -13.77 0.48 1.14
CA GLU A 100 -13.93 -0.93 0.76
C GLU A 100 -13.19 -1.26 -0.55
N PHE A 101 -12.01 -0.67 -0.75
CA PHE A 101 -11.18 -0.82 -1.95
C PHE A 101 -11.85 -0.33 -3.24
N ASP A 102 -12.92 0.47 -3.15
CA ASP A 102 -13.45 1.23 -4.29
C ASP A 102 -12.54 2.43 -4.58
N LEU A 103 -11.53 2.19 -5.42
CA LEU A 103 -10.50 3.17 -5.78
C LEU A 103 -11.08 4.41 -6.49
N SER A 104 -12.27 4.32 -7.07
CA SER A 104 -12.92 5.47 -7.71
C SER A 104 -13.27 6.58 -6.71
N LYS A 105 -13.49 6.23 -5.43
CA LYS A 105 -13.79 7.19 -4.36
C LYS A 105 -12.60 8.05 -3.96
N LEU A 106 -11.38 7.69 -4.37
CA LEU A 106 -10.21 8.53 -4.18
C LEU A 106 -10.20 9.75 -5.13
N ASN A 107 -11.05 9.77 -6.17
CA ASN A 107 -11.19 10.90 -7.10
C ASN A 107 -9.84 11.46 -7.58
N VAL A 108 -8.95 10.56 -8.04
CA VAL A 108 -7.59 10.95 -8.45
C VAL A 108 -7.64 11.79 -9.72
N THR A 109 -7.08 13.01 -9.65
CA THR A 109 -6.96 13.95 -10.76
C THR A 109 -5.53 14.48 -10.80
N ASP A 110 -4.89 14.46 -11.97
CA ASP A 110 -3.47 14.84 -12.16
C ASP A 110 -2.52 14.16 -11.16
N GLY A 111 -2.84 12.91 -10.82
CA GLY A 111 -2.10 12.07 -9.88
C GLY A 111 -2.19 12.48 -8.41
N LYS A 112 -3.10 13.41 -8.05
CA LYS A 112 -3.40 13.84 -6.67
C LYS A 112 -4.83 13.48 -6.29
N THR A 113 -5.12 13.52 -4.99
CA THR A 113 -6.47 13.35 -4.45
C THR A 113 -6.76 14.46 -3.44
N ASP A 114 -7.93 15.07 -3.55
CA ASP A 114 -8.48 15.98 -2.52
C ASP A 114 -9.46 15.25 -1.59
N ALA A 115 -9.76 13.97 -1.86
CA ALA A 115 -10.68 13.16 -1.06
C ALA A 115 -10.07 12.75 0.30
N VAL A 116 -8.74 12.77 0.42
CA VAL A 116 -8.01 12.38 1.63
C VAL A 116 -7.29 13.59 2.23
N SER A 117 -7.85 14.12 3.32
CA SER A 117 -7.30 15.30 3.99
C SER A 117 -5.90 15.03 4.54
N GLY A 118 -4.96 15.92 4.21
CA GLY A 118 -3.57 15.82 4.65
C GLY A 118 -2.65 15.03 3.72
N VAL A 119 -3.18 14.43 2.66
CA VAL A 119 -2.39 13.76 1.61
C VAL A 119 -2.07 14.77 0.50
N THR A 120 -0.79 15.05 0.34
CA THR A 120 -0.23 15.97 -0.67
C THR A 120 0.74 15.28 -1.62
N ILE A 121 1.18 14.06 -1.30
CA ILE A 121 1.97 13.20 -2.19
C ILE A 121 1.17 12.82 -3.44
N SER A 122 1.85 12.41 -4.51
CA SER A 122 1.17 11.84 -5.66
C SER A 122 0.68 10.44 -5.29
N VAL A 123 -0.52 10.09 -5.70
CA VAL A 123 -1.22 8.86 -5.27
C VAL A 123 -1.49 7.89 -6.42
N GLN A 124 -1.34 8.31 -7.67
CA GLN A 124 -1.70 7.50 -8.84
C GLN A 124 -1.03 6.13 -8.82
N GLU A 125 0.29 6.08 -8.61
CA GLU A 125 1.02 4.81 -8.63
C GLU A 125 0.62 3.87 -7.49
N PHE A 126 0.20 4.40 -6.34
CA PHE A 126 -0.35 3.59 -5.26
C PHE A 126 -1.70 3.00 -5.66
N VAL A 127 -2.57 3.80 -6.29
CA VAL A 127 -3.85 3.33 -6.83
C VAL A 127 -3.63 2.24 -7.87
N ASP A 128 -2.69 2.42 -8.78
CA ASP A 128 -2.34 1.44 -9.81
C ASP A 128 -1.76 0.17 -9.19
N ALA A 129 -0.90 0.29 -8.17
CA ALA A 129 -0.36 -0.86 -7.44
C ALA A 129 -1.48 -1.65 -6.72
N VAL A 130 -2.42 -0.97 -6.07
CA VAL A 130 -3.57 -1.64 -5.43
C VAL A 130 -4.43 -2.35 -6.47
N GLN A 131 -4.71 -1.70 -7.60
CA GLN A 131 -5.44 -2.32 -8.72
C GLN A 131 -4.74 -3.59 -9.20
N ASN A 132 -3.42 -3.55 -9.40
CA ASN A 132 -2.61 -4.71 -9.78
C ASN A 132 -2.70 -5.85 -8.75
N ALA A 133 -2.76 -5.55 -7.45
CA ALA A 133 -2.94 -6.55 -6.40
C ALA A 133 -4.34 -7.19 -6.44
N LEU A 134 -5.39 -6.37 -6.62
CA LEU A 134 -6.78 -6.81 -6.72
C LEU A 134 -7.02 -7.72 -7.93
N GLU A 135 -6.38 -7.45 -9.06
CA GLU A 135 -6.49 -8.29 -10.27
C GLU A 135 -5.87 -9.67 -10.12
N GLN A 136 -4.84 -9.81 -9.29
CA GLN A 136 -4.20 -11.11 -9.01
C GLN A 136 -5.04 -12.04 -8.12
N ALA A 137 -6.09 -11.52 -7.48
CA ALA A 137 -6.99 -12.28 -6.60
C ALA A 137 -8.28 -12.76 -7.32
N LYS A 138 -8.50 -12.34 -8.56
CA LYS A 138 -9.62 -12.77 -9.43
C LYS A 138 -9.33 -14.13 -10.07
#